data_AF-A0A1T5G7D7-F1
#
_entry.id   AF-A0A1T5G7D7-F1
#
_cell.length_a   1.000
_cell.length_b   1.000
_cell.length_c   1.000
_cell.angle_alpha   90.00
_cell.angle_beta   90.00
_cell.angle_gamma   90.00
#
_symmetry.space_group_name_H-M   'P 1'
#
loop_
_entity.id
_entity.type
_entity.pdbx_description
1 polymer ?
#
loop_
_entity_poly.entity_id
_entity_poly.type
_entity_poly.pdbx_seq_one_letter_code
_entity_poly.pdbx_strand_id
1 'polypeptide(L)'
;MVDQNDDYYSVARRKEVREESKRLRKKFFRYKEAEIVYSIQHKKLLELADKAGALYRIDGYVLINRDIFEAYLEQFRQPRNTKAKAAPKVSRWDKK
;
A
#
# COMPACT_ATOMS: atom_id res chain seq x y z
N MET A 1 -29.69 -43.04 -3.83
CA MET A 1 -30.17 -41.81 -3.17
C MET A 1 -28.98 -40.88 -3.02
N VAL A 2 -29.18 -39.63 -3.40
CA VAL A 2 -28.16 -38.60 -3.72
C VAL A 2 -27.21 -38.27 -2.56
N ASP A 3 -25.92 -38.45 -2.86
CA ASP A 3 -24.74 -37.63 -2.54
C ASP A 3 -24.66 -36.90 -1.18
N GLN A 4 -24.02 -37.54 -0.21
CA GLN A 4 -23.49 -36.91 0.99
C GLN A 4 -22.01 -36.56 0.79
N ASN A 5 -21.68 -35.64 -0.12
CA ASN A 5 -20.30 -35.11 -0.22
C ASN A 5 -20.20 -33.60 -0.55
N ASP A 6 -21.32 -32.89 -0.54
CA ASP A 6 -21.37 -31.47 -0.97
C ASP A 6 -20.85 -30.49 0.10
N ASP A 7 -20.87 -30.88 1.38
CA ASP A 7 -20.51 -29.98 2.49
C ASP A 7 -19.00 -29.82 2.71
N TYR A 8 -18.18 -30.81 2.33
CA TYR A 8 -16.73 -30.80 2.58
C TYR A 8 -15.97 -29.74 1.75
N TYR A 9 -16.48 -29.41 0.55
CA TYR A 9 -15.91 -28.36 -0.30
C TYR A 9 -16.50 -26.96 -0.05
N SER A 10 -17.53 -26.82 0.78
CA SER A 10 -18.25 -25.55 0.92
C SER A 10 -17.49 -24.51 1.75
N VAL A 11 -16.75 -24.93 2.79
CA VAL A 11 -16.01 -24.01 3.69
C VAL A 11 -14.65 -23.64 3.13
N ALA A 12 -13.93 -24.61 2.55
CA ALA A 12 -12.62 -24.39 1.91
C ALA A 12 -12.75 -23.45 0.70
N ARG A 13 -13.73 -23.69 -0.18
CA ARG A 13 -14.03 -22.82 -1.34
C ARG A 13 -14.49 -21.43 -0.91
N ARG A 14 -15.34 -21.31 0.13
CA ARG A 14 -15.72 -20.00 0.69
C ARG A 14 -14.53 -19.23 1.26
N LYS A 15 -13.57 -19.92 1.90
CA LYS A 15 -12.36 -19.31 2.44
C LYS A 15 -11.42 -18.86 1.32
N GLU A 16 -11.24 -19.66 0.28
CA GLU A 16 -10.45 -19.29 -0.91
C GLU A 16 -11.07 -18.13 -1.67
N VAL A 17 -12.38 -18.15 -1.95
CA VAL A 17 -13.09 -17.03 -2.61
C VAL A 17 -13.02 -15.76 -1.75
N ARG A 18 -13.12 -15.90 -0.42
CA ARG A 18 -12.95 -14.76 0.51
C ARG A 18 -11.54 -14.22 0.47
N GLU A 19 -10.52 -15.07 0.50
CA GLU A 19 -9.11 -14.67 0.47
C GLU A 19 -8.69 -14.13 -0.89
N GLU A 20 -9.17 -14.70 -2.00
CA GLU A 20 -8.99 -14.22 -3.36
C GLU A 20 -9.67 -12.86 -3.53
N SER A 21 -10.92 -12.71 -3.09
CA SER A 21 -11.59 -11.41 -3.04
C SER A 21 -10.84 -10.40 -2.16
N LYS A 22 -10.24 -10.83 -1.06
CA LYS A 22 -9.38 -10.00 -0.20
C LYS A 22 -8.08 -9.62 -0.90
N ARG A 23 -7.55 -10.50 -1.75
CA ARG A 23 -6.34 -10.31 -2.54
C ARG A 23 -6.59 -9.35 -3.72
N LEU A 24 -7.72 -9.50 -4.42
CA LEU A 24 -8.20 -8.56 -5.43
C LEU A 24 -8.51 -7.18 -4.83
N ARG A 25 -9.13 -7.12 -3.64
CA ARG A 25 -9.32 -5.88 -2.87
C ARG A 25 -8.00 -5.20 -2.47
N LYS A 26 -6.90 -5.96 -2.34
CA LYS A 26 -5.58 -5.38 -2.08
C LYS A 26 -4.93 -4.75 -3.31
N LYS A 27 -5.40 -5.09 -4.52
CA LYS A 27 -4.82 -4.59 -5.78
C LYS A 27 -5.30 -3.18 -6.12
N PHE A 28 -6.54 -2.87 -5.78
CA PHE A 28 -7.14 -1.56 -6.05
C PHE A 28 -7.70 -0.93 -4.77
N PHE A 29 -7.31 0.32 -4.51
CA PHE A 29 -7.90 1.12 -3.45
C PHE A 29 -8.95 2.09 -3.98
N ARG A 30 -10.00 2.34 -3.20
CA ARG A 30 -10.80 3.57 -3.35
C ARG A 30 -10.15 4.73 -2.60
N TYR A 31 -10.52 5.95 -2.98
CA TYR A 31 -9.99 7.19 -2.38
C TYR A 31 -10.02 7.20 -0.85
N LYS A 32 -11.13 6.75 -0.22
CA LYS A 32 -11.24 6.67 1.25
C LYS A 32 -10.28 5.66 1.89
N GLU A 33 -10.06 4.52 1.23
CA GLU A 33 -9.18 3.48 1.78
C GLU A 33 -7.72 3.88 1.63
N ALA A 34 -7.34 4.45 0.49
CA ALA A 34 -5.99 4.93 0.26
C ALA A 34 -5.63 6.11 1.18
N GLU A 35 -6.60 6.98 1.52
CA GLU A 35 -6.40 8.05 2.50
C GLU A 35 -6.03 7.49 3.88
N ILE A 36 -6.66 6.39 4.33
CA ILE A 36 -6.33 5.73 5.59
C ILE A 36 -4.96 5.04 5.52
N VAL A 37 -4.72 4.28 4.44
CA VAL A 37 -3.51 3.44 4.29
C VAL A 37 -2.24 4.29 4.20
N TYR A 38 -2.27 5.36 3.38
CA TYR A 38 -1.11 6.20 3.17
C TYR A 38 -1.11 7.44 4.08
N SER A 39 -2.20 7.72 4.81
CA SER A 39 -2.37 8.95 5.59
C SER A 39 -2.08 10.21 4.74
N ILE A 40 -2.52 10.19 3.48
CA ILE A 40 -2.39 11.29 2.51
C ILE A 40 -3.79 11.79 2.18
N GLN A 41 -3.98 13.11 2.19
CA GLN A 41 -5.24 13.74 1.80
C GLN A 41 -5.65 13.37 0.37
N HIS A 42 -6.94 13.10 0.15
CA HIS A 42 -7.49 12.68 -1.14
C HIS A 42 -7.04 13.54 -2.35
N LYS A 43 -6.98 14.88 -2.23
CA LYS A 43 -6.53 15.75 -3.34
C LYS A 43 -5.10 15.41 -3.78
N LYS A 44 -4.17 15.36 -2.82
CA LYS A 44 -2.76 15.02 -3.06
C LYS A 44 -2.60 13.60 -3.56
N LEU A 45 -3.37 12.67 -3.00
CA LEU A 45 -3.36 11.27 -3.43
C LEU A 45 -3.78 11.14 -4.90
N LEU A 46 -4.84 11.82 -5.32
CA LEU A 46 -5.30 11.83 -6.71
C LEU A 46 -4.25 12.45 -7.64
N GLU A 47 -3.62 13.56 -7.26
CA GLU A 47 -2.53 14.16 -8.05
C GLU A 47 -1.34 13.20 -8.21
N LEU A 48 -0.95 12.49 -7.16
CA LEU A 48 0.15 11.52 -7.21
C LEU A 48 -0.23 10.30 -8.03
N ALA A 49 -1.47 9.79 -7.89
CA ALA A 49 -1.96 8.66 -8.66
C ALA A 49 -2.11 8.98 -10.15
N ASP A 50 -2.49 10.21 -10.49
CA ASP A 50 -2.55 10.71 -11.86
C ASP A 50 -1.15 10.79 -12.48
N LYS A 51 -0.18 11.38 -11.76
CA LYS A 51 1.24 11.41 -12.18
C LYS A 51 1.85 10.01 -12.33
N ALA A 52 1.46 9.08 -11.47
CA ALA A 52 1.91 7.69 -11.52
C ALA A 52 1.23 6.88 -12.64
N GLY A 53 0.14 7.37 -13.24
CA GLY A 53 -0.69 6.59 -14.16
C GLY A 53 -1.44 5.43 -13.46
N ALA A 54 -1.64 5.52 -12.15
CA ALA A 54 -2.30 4.49 -11.34
C ALA A 54 -3.82 4.70 -11.19
N LEU A 55 -4.37 5.75 -11.81
CA LEU A 55 -5.77 6.16 -11.67
C LEU A 55 -6.67 5.45 -12.69
N TYR A 56 -7.69 4.76 -12.20
CA TYR A 56 -8.72 4.10 -13.01
C TYR A 56 -10.09 4.74 -12.73
N ARG A 57 -10.84 5.04 -13.79
CA ARG A 57 -12.19 5.59 -13.71
C ARG A 57 -13.17 4.61 -14.33
N ILE A 58 -14.11 4.12 -13.53
CA ILE A 58 -15.16 3.18 -13.98
C ILE A 58 -16.48 3.62 -13.37
N ASP A 59 -17.47 3.97 -14.20
CA ASP A 59 -18.86 4.27 -13.79
C ASP A 59 -18.99 5.17 -12.55
N GLY A 60 -18.20 6.25 -12.50
CA GLY A 60 -18.21 7.22 -11.40
C GLY A 60 -17.37 6.82 -10.17
N TYR A 61 -16.77 5.62 -10.18
CA TYR A 61 -15.79 5.20 -9.18
C TYR A 61 -14.37 5.52 -9.64
N VAL A 62 -13.56 5.98 -8.68
CA VAL A 62 -12.13 6.17 -8.84
C VAL A 62 -11.40 5.09 -8.05
N LEU A 63 -10.62 4.29 -8.77
CA LEU A 63 -9.80 3.21 -8.25
C LEU A 63 -8.33 3.54 -8.47
N ILE A 64 -7.50 3.19 -7.51
CA ILE A 64 -6.05 3.40 -7.57
C ILE A 64 -5.36 2.05 -7.51
N ASN A 65 -4.56 1.73 -8.53
CA ASN A 65 -3.77 0.51 -8.54
C ASN A 65 -2.58 0.64 -7.59
N ARG A 66 -2.55 -0.23 -6.57
CA ARG A 66 -1.54 -0.21 -5.52
C ARG A 66 -0.13 -0.42 -6.05
N ASP A 67 0.06 -1.40 -6.92
CA ASP A 67 1.39 -1.82 -7.36
C ASP A 67 2.09 -0.70 -8.13
N ILE A 68 1.34 -0.04 -9.03
CA ILE A 68 1.82 1.09 -9.82
C ILE A 68 2.10 2.29 -8.91
N PHE A 69 1.20 2.54 -7.95
CA PHE A 69 1.34 3.67 -7.03
C PHE A 69 2.54 3.50 -6.07
N GLU A 70 2.76 2.31 -5.52
CA GLU A 70 3.91 2.03 -4.66
C GLU A 70 5.23 2.11 -5.44
N ALA A 71 5.27 1.61 -6.67
CA ALA A 71 6.44 1.75 -7.54
C ALA A 71 6.80 3.23 -7.79
N TYR A 72 5.79 4.09 -7.92
CA TYR A 72 5.98 5.53 -8.03
C TYR A 72 6.49 6.15 -6.72
N LEU A 73 5.95 5.76 -5.57
CA LEU A 73 6.43 6.25 -4.26
C LEU A 73 7.88 5.87 -3.98
N GLU A 74 8.32 4.69 -4.42
CA GLU A 74 9.71 4.23 -4.25
C GLU A 74 10.72 5.15 -4.93
N GLN A 75 10.33 5.89 -5.97
CA GLN A 75 11.19 6.89 -6.62
C GLN A 75 11.51 8.09 -5.71
N PHE A 76 10.60 8.42 -4.79
CA PHE A 76 10.78 9.49 -3.80
C PHE A 76 11.44 9.00 -2.52
N ARG A 77 11.87 7.73 -2.48
CA ARG A 77 12.55 7.16 -1.33
C ARG A 77 13.83 7.92 -1.05
N GLN A 78 13.88 8.55 0.12
CA GLN A 78 15.09 9.21 0.59
C GLN A 78 16.09 8.15 1.08
N PRO A 79 17.39 8.30 0.80
CA PRO A 79 18.40 7.48 1.43
C PRO A 79 18.34 7.68 2.94
N ARG A 80 18.72 6.63 3.70
CA ARG A 80 18.76 6.67 5.17
C ARG A 80 19.47 7.95 5.60
N ASN A 81 18.74 8.85 6.26
CA ASN A 81 19.27 10.14 6.67
C ASN A 81 20.31 9.92 7.77
N THR A 82 21.59 9.77 7.38
CA THR A 82 22.73 9.70 8.29
C THR A 82 23.19 11.07 8.74
N LYS A 83 22.46 12.16 8.45
CA LYS A 83 22.78 13.52 8.92
C LYS A 83 22.42 13.77 10.38
N ALA A 84 22.31 12.72 11.21
CA ALA A 84 22.59 12.89 12.62
C ALA A 84 24.08 13.25 12.69
N LYS A 85 24.40 14.55 12.75
CA LYS A 85 25.75 15.05 12.98
C LYS A 85 26.36 14.17 14.07
N ALA A 86 27.36 13.36 13.74
CA ALA A 86 28.13 12.66 14.75
C ALA A 86 28.60 13.74 15.71
N ALA A 87 28.15 13.66 16.97
CA ALA A 87 28.55 14.60 17.99
C ALA A 87 30.08 14.73 17.91
N PRO A 88 30.64 15.95 17.81
CA PRO A 88 32.07 16.09 17.67
C PRO A 88 32.73 15.34 18.82
N LYS A 89 33.60 14.38 18.50
CA LYS A 89 34.41 13.68 19.51
C LYS A 89 35.45 14.66 20.02
N VAL A 90 35.02 15.63 20.82
CA VAL A 90 35.94 16.47 21.58
C VAL A 90 36.29 15.67 22.82
N SER A 91 37.48 15.06 22.82
CA SER A 91 38.00 14.48 24.04
C SER A 91 38.34 15.62 25.00
N ARG A 92 37.93 15.49 26.26
CA ARG A 92 38.12 16.50 27.31
C ARG A 92 39.60 16.71 27.68
N TRP A 93 40.52 15.97 27.05
CA TRP A 93 41.92 15.83 27.45
C TRP A 93 42.93 16.28 26.37
N ASP A 94 42.49 16.78 25.22
CA ASP A 94 43.37 17.21 24.10
C ASP A 94 43.98 18.62 24.26
N LYS A 95 43.79 19.30 25.40
CA LYS A 95 44.47 20.58 25.68
C LYS A 95 45.60 20.38 26.68
N LYS A 96 46.82 20.33 26.17
CA LYS A 96 48.07 20.46 26.93
C LYS A 96 48.83 21.68 26.42
#